data_AF-A0A1P8M6C7-F1
#
_entry.id   AF-A0A1P8M6C7-F1
#
_cell.length_a   1.000
_cell.length_b   1.000
_cell.length_c   1.000
_cell.angle_alpha   90.00
_cell.angle_beta   90.00
_cell.angle_gamma   90.00
#
_symmetry.space_group_name_H-M   'P 1'
#
loop_
_entity.id
_entity.type
_entity.pdbx_description
1 polymer ?
#
loop_
_entity_poly.entity_id
_entity_poly.type
_entity_poly.pdbx_seq_one_letter_code
_entity_poly.pdbx_strand_id
1 'polypeptide(L)'
;MGLRNLFQRKAVTAARTSPLGAATPVPDAFTSPELQEELRVAWAELAEAAKASKVRNVHACTRTGRHWTEDPVAVRAVAGALREFPDTDSQPTT
;
A
#
# COMPACT_ATOMS: atom_id res chain seq x y z
N MET A 1 -1.63 33.45 -11.58
CA MET A 1 -1.79 32.63 -10.36
C MET A 1 -3.12 31.91 -10.41
N GLY A 2 -3.16 30.58 -10.19
CA GLY A 2 -4.39 29.85 -9.90
C GLY A 2 -4.67 28.61 -10.78
N LEU A 3 -3.97 27.50 -10.54
CA LEU A 3 -4.35 26.17 -11.04
C LEU A 3 -4.66 25.24 -9.86
N ARG A 4 -5.82 25.43 -9.23
CA ARG A 4 -6.31 24.56 -8.16
C ARG A 4 -7.79 24.30 -8.40
N ASN A 5 -8.12 23.22 -9.12
CA ASN A 5 -9.44 22.58 -9.07
C ASN A 5 -9.51 21.26 -9.87
N LEU A 6 -8.58 20.33 -9.65
CA LEU A 6 -8.67 18.97 -10.20
C LEU A 6 -9.43 17.98 -9.29
N PHE A 7 -9.89 18.42 -8.11
CA PHE A 7 -10.55 17.56 -7.11
C PHE A 7 -12.07 17.78 -6.96
N GLN A 8 -12.73 18.36 -7.95
CA GLN A 8 -14.19 18.41 -8.00
C GLN A 8 -14.72 17.35 -8.98
N ARG A 9 -14.62 16.07 -8.61
CA ARG A 9 -15.44 15.03 -9.25
C ARG A 9 -16.69 14.80 -8.42
N LYS A 10 -17.74 15.51 -8.86
CA LYS A 10 -19.17 15.24 -8.64
C LYS A 10 -19.44 13.73 -8.63
N ALA A 11 -20.05 13.24 -7.55
CA ALA A 11 -20.58 11.89 -7.50
C ALA A 11 -21.72 11.76 -8.53
N VAL A 12 -21.46 11.01 -9.62
CA VAL A 12 -22.51 10.53 -10.51
C VAL A 12 -22.77 9.08 -10.13
N THR A 13 -23.91 8.87 -9.49
CA THR A 13 -24.52 7.56 -9.27
C THR A 13 -24.82 6.93 -10.63
N ALA A 14 -24.08 5.89 -11.00
CA ALA A 14 -24.43 5.01 -12.11
C ALA A 14 -24.51 3.58 -11.58
N ALA A 15 -25.69 3.00 -11.73
CA ALA A 15 -26.09 1.74 -11.16
C ALA A 15 -25.35 0.54 -11.78
N ARG A 16 -25.07 -0.44 -10.91
CA ARG A 16 -24.98 -1.90 -11.13
C ARG A 16 -24.48 -2.41 -12.49
N THR A 17 -23.31 -3.05 -12.45
CA THR A 17 -23.17 -4.47 -12.84
C THR A 17 -22.05 -5.09 -12.02
N SER A 18 -22.42 -5.91 -11.04
CA SER A 18 -21.54 -6.94 -10.43
C SER A 18 -21.26 -8.04 -11.47
N PRO A 19 -20.11 -8.71 -11.39
CA PRO A 19 -20.02 -9.89 -10.53
C PRO A 19 -19.00 -9.63 -9.42
N LEU A 20 -19.41 -9.55 -8.16
CA LEU A 20 -19.41 -10.68 -7.24
C LEU A 20 -18.15 -11.57 -7.36
N GLY A 21 -16.97 -10.94 -7.39
CA GLY A 21 -15.82 -11.50 -6.69
C GLY A 21 -16.17 -11.45 -5.22
N ALA A 22 -16.35 -12.61 -4.60
CA ALA A 22 -16.60 -12.74 -3.18
C ALA A 22 -15.43 -12.08 -2.43
N ALA A 23 -15.61 -10.81 -2.05
CA ALA A 23 -15.02 -10.33 -0.83
C ALA A 23 -15.66 -11.19 0.26
N THR A 24 -14.99 -12.28 0.62
CA THR A 24 -15.13 -12.83 1.96
C THR A 24 -15.17 -11.62 2.89
N PRO A 25 -16.19 -11.49 3.75
CA PRO A 25 -16.12 -10.49 4.79
C PRO A 25 -14.81 -10.81 5.51
N VAL A 26 -13.80 -9.97 5.33
CA VAL A 26 -12.59 -10.02 6.14
C VAL A 26 -13.18 -9.86 7.54
N PRO A 27 -13.22 -10.94 8.34
CA PRO A 27 -13.74 -10.83 9.70
C PRO A 27 -12.93 -9.72 10.36
N ASP A 28 -13.47 -9.04 11.37
CA ASP A 28 -12.77 -8.03 12.15
C ASP A 28 -11.42 -8.56 12.70
N ALA A 29 -10.41 -8.61 11.83
CA ALA A 29 -9.19 -9.42 11.96
C ALA A 29 -8.06 -8.61 12.58
N PHE A 30 -8.39 -7.43 13.14
CA PHE A 30 -7.47 -6.58 13.88
C PHE A 30 -6.94 -7.25 15.16
N THR A 31 -7.46 -8.43 15.53
CA THR A 31 -7.12 -9.13 16.77
C THR A 31 -6.71 -10.59 16.59
N SER A 32 -6.63 -11.11 15.35
CA SER A 32 -6.11 -12.47 15.17
C SER A 32 -4.58 -12.43 15.34
N PRO A 33 -3.98 -13.27 16.21
CA PRO A 33 -2.54 -13.33 16.39
C PRO A 33 -1.79 -13.67 15.08
N GLU A 34 -2.44 -14.39 14.16
CA GLU A 34 -1.92 -14.70 12.83
C GLU A 34 -1.73 -13.44 11.98
N LEU A 35 -2.67 -12.50 12.03
CA LEU A 35 -2.59 -11.25 11.27
C LEU A 35 -1.48 -10.33 11.81
N GLN A 36 -1.26 -10.33 13.13
CA GLN A 36 -0.14 -9.60 13.72
C GLN A 36 1.21 -10.20 13.30
N GLU A 37 1.30 -11.52 13.20
CA GLU A 37 2.50 -12.18 12.69
C GLU A 37 2.77 -11.82 11.23
N GLU A 38 1.75 -11.91 10.38
CA GLU A 38 1.86 -11.51 8.97
C GLU A 38 2.28 -10.05 8.83
N LEU A 39 1.77 -9.16 9.68
CA LEU A 39 2.14 -7.76 9.70
C LEU A 39 3.62 -7.56 10.11
N ARG A 40 4.10 -8.29 11.11
CA ARG A 40 5.54 -8.27 11.50
C ARG A 40 6.43 -8.71 10.34
N VAL A 41 6.07 -9.79 9.66
CA VAL A 41 6.82 -10.29 8.49
C VAL A 41 6.81 -9.25 7.37
N ALA A 42 5.66 -8.65 7.07
CA ALA A 42 5.54 -7.60 6.06
C ALA A 42 6.40 -6.37 6.38
N TRP A 43 6.48 -5.98 7.65
CA TRP A 43 7.35 -4.89 8.11
C TRP A 43 8.84 -5.22 7.98
N ALA A 44 9.24 -6.47 8.24
CA ALA A 44 10.62 -6.91 8.02
C ALA A 44 10.99 -6.83 6.53
N GLU A 45 10.10 -7.28 5.63
CA GLU A 45 10.29 -7.14 4.19
C GLU A 45 10.39 -5.68 3.74
N LEU A 46 9.53 -4.81 4.28
CA LEU A 46 9.57 -3.38 3.99
C LEU A 46 10.88 -2.74 4.45
N ALA A 47 11.37 -3.10 5.64
CA ALA A 47 12.62 -2.57 6.16
C ALA A 47 13.82 -2.94 5.27
N GLU A 48 13.88 -4.18 4.78
CA GLU A 48 14.91 -4.60 3.83
C GLU A 48 14.80 -3.87 2.49
N ALA A 49 13.59 -3.72 1.96
CA ALA A 49 13.36 -2.96 0.73
C ALA A 49 13.72 -1.46 0.89
N ALA A 50 13.39 -0.86 2.03
CA ALA A 50 13.71 0.53 2.33
C ALA A 50 15.23 0.76 2.47
N LYS A 51 15.96 -0.17 3.08
CA LYS A 51 17.43 -0.13 3.13
C LYS A 51 18.03 -0.14 1.73
N ALA A 52 17.54 -1.02 0.85
CA ALA A 52 18.02 -1.13 -0.53
C ALA A 52 17.70 0.12 -1.39
N SER A 53 16.60 0.81 -1.08
CA SER A 53 16.13 1.99 -1.81
C SER A 53 16.70 3.32 -1.26
N LYS A 54 17.40 3.30 -0.11
CA LYS A 54 17.82 4.50 0.67
C LYS A 54 16.69 5.50 0.98
N VAL A 55 15.43 5.06 0.90
CA VAL A 55 14.26 5.90 1.16
C VAL A 55 14.17 6.21 2.65
N ARG A 56 14.15 7.50 2.99
CA ARG A 56 14.14 7.97 4.39
C ARG A 56 12.73 8.13 4.97
N ASN A 57 11.73 8.29 4.11
CA ASN A 57 10.35 8.48 4.52
C ASN A 57 9.41 7.84 3.50
N VAL A 58 8.44 7.07 3.98
CA VAL A 58 7.43 6.42 3.16
C VAL A 58 6.06 6.81 3.69
N HIS A 59 5.26 7.40 2.82
CA HIS A 59 3.87 7.74 3.10
C HIS A 59 2.98 7.07 2.05
N ALA A 60 2.03 6.26 2.51
CA ALA A 60 1.06 5.61 1.66
C ALA A 60 -0.35 5.85 2.20
N CYS A 61 -1.32 5.89 1.30
CA CYS A 61 -2.73 6.04 1.63
C CYS A 61 -3.47 4.83 1.07
N THR A 62 -4.28 4.18 1.89
CA THR A 62 -5.18 3.13 1.40
C THR A 62 -6.48 3.75 0.89
N ARG A 63 -7.10 3.11 -0.11
CA ARG A 63 -8.42 3.53 -0.62
C ARG A 63 -9.56 3.26 0.38
N THR A 64 -9.35 2.35 1.32
CA THR A 64 -10.33 1.97 2.35
C THR A 64 -10.37 2.96 3.52
N GLY A 65 -9.49 3.95 3.54
CA GLY A 65 -9.39 4.94 4.62
C GLY A 65 -8.70 4.41 5.89
N ARG A 66 -8.21 3.17 5.86
CA ARG A 66 -7.41 2.59 6.96
C ARG A 66 -5.95 2.98 6.84
N HIS A 67 -5.24 3.04 7.96
CA HIS A 67 -3.82 3.33 7.93
C HIS A 67 -3.07 2.15 7.31
N TRP A 68 -2.25 2.41 6.29
CA TRP A 68 -1.57 1.35 5.52
C TRP A 68 -0.61 0.51 6.36
N THR A 69 -0.15 1.03 7.50
CA THR A 69 0.74 0.31 8.42
C THR A 69 0.06 -0.79 9.23
N GLU A 70 -1.27 -0.81 9.22
CA GLU A 70 -2.08 -1.79 9.95
C GLU A 70 -2.55 -2.95 9.03
N ASP A 71 -2.31 -2.81 7.72
CA ASP A 71 -2.71 -3.78 6.71
C ASP A 71 -1.45 -4.48 6.15
N PRO A 72 -1.25 -5.79 6.41
CA PRO A 72 -0.08 -6.51 5.93
C PRO A 72 0.03 -6.52 4.40
N VAL A 73 -1.10 -6.52 3.69
CA VAL A 73 -1.13 -6.48 2.23
C VAL A 73 -0.64 -5.12 1.73
N ALA A 74 -1.09 -4.03 2.38
CA ALA A 74 -0.65 -2.69 2.03
C ALA A 74 0.85 -2.49 2.33
N VAL A 75 1.35 -2.97 3.48
CA VAL A 75 2.78 -2.92 3.81
C VAL A 75 3.62 -3.68 2.79
N ARG A 76 3.20 -4.88 2.37
CA ARG A 76 3.91 -5.63 1.31
C ARG A 76 3.86 -4.95 -0.05
N ALA A 77 2.74 -4.33 -0.42
CA ALA A 77 2.63 -3.59 -1.67
C ALA A 77 3.63 -2.42 -1.71
N VAL A 78 3.79 -1.72 -0.59
CA VAL A 78 4.79 -0.65 -0.45
C VAL A 78 6.21 -1.21 -0.51
N ALA A 79 6.48 -2.35 0.14
CA ALA A 79 7.77 -3.02 0.03
C ALA A 79 8.11 -3.44 -1.41
N GLY A 80 7.12 -3.95 -2.15
CA GLY A 80 7.22 -4.25 -3.57
C GLY A 80 7.59 -3.01 -4.39
N ALA A 81 6.88 -1.90 -4.17
CA ALA A 81 7.19 -0.64 -4.85
C ALA A 81 8.63 -0.16 -4.56
N LEU A 82 9.11 -0.26 -3.32
CA LEU A 82 10.49 0.12 -2.98
C LEU A 82 11.55 -0.76 -3.67
N ARG A 83 11.24 -2.04 -3.92
CA ARG A 83 12.14 -2.94 -4.68
C ARG A 83 12.27 -2.55 -6.15
N GLU A 84 11.27 -1.87 -6.72
CA GLU A 84 11.32 -1.35 -8.10
C GLU A 84 12.20 -0.10 -8.22
N PHE A 85 12.48 0.58 -7.11
CA PHE A 85 13.37 1.75 -7.05
C PHE A 85 14.62 1.44 -6.21
N PRO A 86 15.46 0.48 -6.62
CA PRO A 86 16.75 0.30 -5.97
C PRO A 86 17.61 1.56 -6.20
N ASP A 87 18.47 1.86 -5.24
CA ASP A 87 19.45 2.95 -5.35
C ASP A 87 20.19 2.86 -6.69
N THR A 88 20.03 3.88 -7.55
CA THR A 88 20.58 3.89 -8.92
C THR A 88 22.11 3.84 -8.94
N ASP A 89 22.76 4.25 -7.84
CA ASP A 89 24.22 4.11 -7.63
C ASP A 89 24.68 2.64 -7.51
N SER A 90 23.75 1.71 -7.29
CA SER A 90 24.02 0.27 -7.30
C SER A 90 23.79 -0.38 -8.67
N GLN A 91 23.40 0.38 -9.71
CA GLN A 91 23.38 -0.16 -11.06
C GLN A 91 24.81 -0.23 -11.61
N PRO A 92 25.34 -1.41 -11.95
CA PRO A 92 26.59 -1.50 -12.67
C PRO A 92 26.38 -0.83 -14.03
N THR A 93 27.05 0.29 -14.25
CA THR A 93 27.30 0.82 -15.58
C THR A 93 28.10 -0.24 -16.35
N THR A 94 27.37 -1.05 -17.12
CA THR A 94 27.95 -1.90 -18.18
C THR A 94 28.05 -1.09 -19.45
#